data_AF-X1PRH1-F1
#
_entry.id   AF-X1PRH1-F1
#
_cell.length_a   1.000
_cell.length_b   1.000
_cell.length_c   1.000
_cell.angle_alpha   90.00
_cell.angle_beta   90.00
_cell.angle_gamma   90.00
#
_symmetry.space_group_name_H-M   'P 1'
#
loop_
_entity.id
_entity.type
_entity.pdbx_description
1 polymer ?
#
loop_
_entity_poly.entity_id
_entity_poly.type
_entity_poly.pdbx_seq_one_letter_code
_entity_poly.pdbx_strand_id
1 'polypeptide(L)'
;MTEDLIKARDNFVEGIGYLASTAGLNRVIGQLYAMLFLSNEPLCLDDMAERLKISKGNASVNIRELEKLRVVRKVWVKGSRKDFYEAELDLENTNK
;
A
#
# COMPACT_ATOMS: atom_id res chain seq x y z
N MET A 1 -19.82 12.31 10.01
CA MET A 1 -19.83 11.56 8.74
C MET A 1 -18.43 11.30 8.17
N THR A 2 -17.49 12.24 8.24
CA THR A 2 -16.09 12.04 7.80
C THR A 2 -15.21 11.30 8.81
N GLU A 3 -15.43 11.48 10.11
CA GLU A 3 -14.58 10.86 11.16
C GLU A 3 -14.73 9.33 11.21
N ASP A 4 -15.96 8.82 11.06
CA ASP A 4 -16.25 7.38 11.08
C ASP A 4 -15.58 6.66 9.90
N LEU A 5 -15.52 7.30 8.74
CA LEU A 5 -14.86 6.76 7.56
C LEU A 5 -13.33 6.69 7.73
N ILE A 6 -12.73 7.71 8.34
CA ILE A 6 -11.29 7.70 8.66
C ILE A 6 -10.99 6.56 9.62
N LYS A 7 -11.77 6.42 10.70
CA LYS A 7 -11.62 5.32 11.66
C LYS A 7 -11.81 3.95 11.01
N ALA A 8 -12.80 3.80 10.13
CA ALA A 8 -13.04 2.55 9.41
C ALA A 8 -11.85 2.18 8.51
N ARG A 9 -11.29 3.17 7.78
CA ARG A 9 -10.09 2.98 6.95
C ARG A 9 -8.89 2.58 7.79
N ASP A 10 -8.64 3.28 8.89
CA ASP A 10 -7.48 3.01 9.74
C ASP A 10 -7.60 1.62 10.39
N ASN A 11 -8.80 1.26 10.87
CA ASN A 11 -9.09 -0.10 11.37
C ASN A 11 -8.87 -1.17 10.30
N PHE A 12 -9.26 -0.91 9.05
CA PHE A 12 -9.01 -1.85 7.96
C PHE A 12 -7.51 -2.04 7.70
N VAL A 13 -6.75 -0.95 7.63
CA VAL A 13 -5.29 -1.00 7.44
C VAL A 13 -4.62 -1.78 8.58
N GLU A 14 -5.01 -1.52 9.83
CA GLU A 14 -4.50 -2.26 10.99
C GLU A 14 -4.90 -3.74 10.97
N GLY A 15 -6.14 -4.04 10.58
CA GLY A 15 -6.64 -5.41 10.46
C GLY A 15 -5.87 -6.23 9.42
N ILE A 16 -5.60 -5.66 8.24
CA ILE A 16 -4.82 -6.33 7.20
C ILE A 16 -3.34 -6.48 7.63
N GLY A 17 -2.78 -5.49 8.33
CA GLY A 17 -1.45 -5.60 8.93
C GLY A 17 -1.36 -6.76 9.94
N TYR A 18 -2.38 -6.92 10.77
CA TYR A 18 -2.48 -8.04 11.70
C TYR A 18 -2.59 -9.38 10.95
N LEU A 19 -3.47 -9.49 9.95
CA LEU A 19 -3.62 -10.71 9.14
C LEU A 19 -2.31 -11.11 8.45
N ALA A 20 -1.60 -10.16 7.84
CA ALA A 20 -0.28 -10.40 7.26
C ALA A 20 0.69 -10.99 8.28
N SER A 21 0.70 -10.43 9.50
CA SER A 21 1.55 -10.93 10.60
C SER A 21 1.17 -12.37 11.00
N THR A 22 -0.12 -12.69 11.07
CA THR A 22 -0.59 -14.06 11.39
C THR A 22 -0.24 -15.08 10.31
N ALA A 23 -0.09 -14.63 9.06
CA ALA A 23 0.36 -15.44 7.93
C ALA A 23 1.90 -15.54 7.80
N GLY A 24 2.66 -14.98 8.76
CA GLY A 24 4.13 -14.99 8.74
C GLY A 24 4.76 -13.92 7.84
N LEU A 25 3.98 -12.96 7.34
CA LEU A 25 4.45 -11.83 6.56
C LEU A 25 4.75 -10.61 7.46
N ASN A 26 5.50 -9.64 6.92
CA ASN A 26 5.75 -8.39 7.63
C ASN A 26 4.45 -7.57 7.74
N ARG A 27 4.10 -7.10 8.95
CA ARG A 27 2.94 -6.22 9.21
C ARG A 27 2.86 -5.03 8.25
N VAL A 28 4.00 -4.39 7.98
CA VAL A 28 4.08 -3.20 7.12
C VAL A 28 3.70 -3.53 5.68
N ILE A 29 4.05 -4.73 5.19
CA ILE A 29 3.64 -5.18 3.84
C ILE A 29 2.11 -5.22 3.74
N GLY A 30 1.43 -5.79 4.74
CA GLY A 30 -0.03 -5.82 4.79
C GLY A 30 -0.65 -4.42 4.85
N GLN A 31 -0.11 -3.56 5.72
CA GLN A 31 -0.61 -2.18 5.87
C GLN A 31 -0.44 -1.34 4.59
N LEU A 32 0.70 -1.48 3.89
CA LEU A 32 0.95 -0.79 2.63
C LEU A 32 -0.01 -1.26 1.53
N TYR A 33 -0.23 -2.57 1.40
CA TYR A 33 -1.20 -3.09 0.43
C TYR A 33 -2.61 -2.60 0.73
N ALA A 34 -3.05 -2.67 1.99
CA ALA A 34 -4.37 -2.18 2.40
C ALA A 34 -4.56 -0.68 2.10
N MET A 35 -3.52 0.11 2.33
CA MET A 35 -3.54 1.55 2.03
C MET A 35 -3.70 1.83 0.54
N LEU A 36 -2.96 1.11 -0.31
CA LEU A 36 -3.06 1.23 -1.76
C LEU A 36 -4.40 0.71 -2.29
N PHE A 37 -4.90 -0.40 -1.73
CA PHE A 37 -6.18 -1.00 -2.09
C PHE A 37 -7.37 -0.07 -1.82
N LEU A 38 -7.33 0.69 -0.72
CA LEU A 38 -8.37 1.68 -0.39
C LEU A 38 -8.14 3.05 -1.04
N SER A 39 -7.03 3.25 -1.74
CA SER A 39 -6.71 4.55 -2.33
C SER A 39 -7.35 4.67 -3.72
N ASN A 40 -8.09 5.75 -3.94
CA ASN A 40 -8.63 6.10 -5.26
C ASN A 40 -7.57 6.70 -6.19
N GLU A 41 -6.41 7.08 -5.65
CA GLU A 41 -5.31 7.69 -6.38
C GLU A 41 -4.00 6.97 -6.07
N PRO A 42 -3.03 6.95 -7.02
CA PRO A 42 -1.70 6.44 -6.76
C PRO A 42 -1.05 7.13 -5.54
N LEU A 43 -0.33 6.36 -4.72
CA LEU A 43 0.41 6.91 -3.57
C LEU A 43 1.92 6.83 -3.80
N CYS A 44 2.66 7.86 -3.40
CA CYS A 44 4.11 7.83 -3.39
C CYS A 44 4.66 7.37 -2.03
N LEU A 45 5.95 7.07 -1.98
CA LEU A 45 6.61 6.62 -0.74
C LEU A 45 6.49 7.61 0.42
N ASP A 46 6.44 8.92 0.13
CA ASP A 46 6.27 9.93 1.18
C ASP A 46 4.87 9.84 1.80
N ASP A 47 3.83 9.66 0.98
CA ASP A 47 2.44 9.52 1.45
C ASP A 47 2.29 8.29 2.35
N MET A 48 2.88 7.17 1.92
CA MET A 48 2.86 5.91 2.67
C MET A 48 3.60 6.05 4.01
N ALA A 49 4.79 6.64 3.99
CA ALA A 49 5.60 6.85 5.17
C ALA A 49 4.90 7.76 6.19
N GLU A 50 4.28 8.84 5.72
CA GLU A 50 3.55 9.79 6.56
C GLU A 50 2.31 9.17 7.19
N ARG A 51 1.54 8.39 6.42
CA ARG A 51 0.29 7.77 6.89
C ARG A 51 0.54 6.61 7.85
N LEU A 52 1.54 5.76 7.60
CA LEU A 52 1.90 4.64 8.48
C LEU A 52 2.87 5.01 9.62
N LYS A 53 3.35 6.27 9.66
CA LYS A 53 4.35 6.72 10.64
C LYS A 53 5.62 5.87 10.64
N ILE A 54 6.09 5.51 9.44
CA ILE A 54 7.33 4.76 9.21
C ILE A 54 8.34 5.60 8.43
N SER A 55 9.59 5.16 8.36
CA SER A 55 10.58 5.83 7.52
C SER A 55 10.32 5.56 6.04
N LYS A 56 10.70 6.51 5.17
CA LYS A 56 10.66 6.34 3.71
C LYS A 56 11.47 5.12 3.24
N GLY A 57 12.59 4.84 3.90
CA GLY A 57 13.41 3.65 3.63
C GLY A 57 12.66 2.35 3.95
N ASN A 58 11.95 2.30 5.08
CA ASN A 58 11.11 1.17 5.45
C ASN A 58 9.96 0.98 4.44
N ALA A 59 9.27 2.05 4.06
CA ALA A 59 8.26 2.01 3.00
C ALA A 59 8.84 1.49 1.67
N SER A 60 10.02 1.97 1.27
CA SER A 60 10.71 1.57 0.04
C SER A 60 11.10 0.08 0.03
N VAL A 61 11.56 -0.47 1.14
CA VAL A 61 11.89 -1.91 1.23
C VAL A 61 10.62 -2.75 1.10
N ASN A 62 9.55 -2.40 1.81
CA ASN A 62 8.33 -3.20 1.84
C ASN A 62 7.50 -3.06 0.55
N ILE A 63 7.47 -1.89 -0.11
CA ILE A 63 6.77 -1.75 -1.40
C ILE A 63 7.41 -2.61 -2.49
N ARG A 64 8.75 -2.73 -2.48
CA ARG A 64 9.46 -3.61 -3.43
C ARG A 64 9.10 -5.07 -3.24
N GLU A 65 8.78 -5.48 -2.01
CA GLU A 65 8.31 -6.85 -1.76
C GLU A 65 6.91 -7.07 -2.33
N LEU A 66 6.00 -6.09 -2.17
CA LEU A 66 4.69 -6.12 -2.82
C LEU A 66 4.80 -6.15 -4.36
N GLU A 67 5.75 -5.42 -4.95
CA GLU A 67 6.00 -5.46 -6.40
C GLU A 67 6.46 -6.86 -6.86
N LYS A 68 7.34 -7.52 -6.09
CA LYS A 68 7.76 -8.90 -6.40
C LYS A 68 6.60 -9.89 -6.33
N LEU A 69 5.70 -9.70 -5.36
CA LEU A 69 4.47 -10.47 -5.22
C LEU A 69 3.43 -10.14 -6.30
N ARG A 70 3.68 -9.11 -7.14
CA ARG A 70 2.80 -8.65 -8.22
C ARG A 70 1.41 -8.25 -7.74
N VAL A 71 1.31 -7.79 -6.50
CA VAL A 71 0.06 -7.27 -5.91
C VAL A 71 0.01 -5.75 -5.90
N VAL A 72 1.08 -5.09 -6.33
CA VAL A 72 1.14 -3.65 -6.60
C VAL A 72 1.96 -3.41 -7.86
N ARG A 73 1.71 -2.29 -8.53
CA ARG A 73 2.56 -1.79 -9.62
C ARG A 73 2.98 -0.36 -9.35
N LYS A 74 4.13 -0.01 -9.92
CA LYS A 74 4.55 1.38 -10.07
C LYS A 74 3.85 2.03 -11.26
N VAL A 75 3.35 3.24 -11.08
CA VAL A 75 2.68 4.04 -12.11
C VAL A 75 3.31 5.41 -12.27
N TRP A 76 3.19 5.97 -13.47
CA TRP A 76 3.65 7.32 -13.77
C TRP A 76 2.53 8.33 -13.57
N VAL A 77 2.84 9.41 -12.85
CA VAL A 77 1.92 10.55 -12.65
C VAL A 77 2.50 11.78 -13.34
N LYS A 78 1.72 12.37 -14.25
CA LYS A 78 2.14 13.51 -15.07
C LYS A 78 2.61 14.68 -14.21
N GLY A 79 3.79 15.19 -14.52
CA GLY A 79 4.39 16.36 -13.85
C GLY A 79 5.07 16.04 -12.52
N SER A 80 5.06 14.79 -12.05
CA SER A 80 5.80 14.40 -10.86
C SER A 80 7.11 13.68 -11.19
N ARG A 81 8.12 13.91 -10.35
CA ARG A 81 9.40 13.17 -10.36
C ARG A 81 9.43 12.02 -9.35
N LYS A 82 8.34 11.82 -8.59
CA LYS A 82 8.23 10.75 -7.60
C LYS A 82 7.72 9.47 -8.23
N ASP A 83 8.09 8.37 -7.60
CA ASP A 83 7.51 7.06 -7.89
C ASP A 83 6.17 6.93 -7.17
N PHE A 84 5.13 6.54 -7.91
CA PHE A 84 3.80 6.27 -7.39
C PHE A 84 3.44 4.81 -7.58
N TYR A 85 2.54 4.33 -6.73
CA TYR A 85 2.15 2.93 -6.69
C TYR A 85 0.63 2.82 -6.60
N GLU A 86 0.10 1.75 -7.18
CA GLU A 86 -1.30 1.35 -7.13
C GLU A 86 -1.39 -0.14 -6.79
N ALA A 87 -2.47 -0.55 -6.12
CA ALA A 87 -2.76 -1.96 -5.90
C ALA A 87 -3.19 -2.63 -7.21
N GLU A 88 -2.73 -3.87 -7.42
CA GLU A 88 -3.29 -4.73 -8.46
C GLU A 88 -4.61 -5.32 -7.98
N LEU A 89 -5.69 -4.97 -8.66
CA LEU A 89 -7.05 -5.46 -8.38
C LEU A 89 -7.45 -6.61 -9.31
N ASP A 90 -6.74 -6.77 -10.42
CA ASP A 90 -6.94 -7.82 -11.40
C ASP A 90 -5.77 -8.81 -11.32
N LEU A 91 -5.93 -9.82 -10.47
CA LEU A 91 -4.93 -10.87 -10.29
C LEU A 91 -4.91 -11.86 -11.49
N GLU A 92 -5.89 -11.80 -12.39
CA GLU A 92 -6.05 -12.76 -13.50
C GLU A 92 -5.23 -12.38 -14.74
N ASN A 93 -4.74 -11.15 -14.85
CA ASN A 93 -3.95 -10.67 -16.00
C ASN A 93 -2.43 -10.71 -15.78
N THR A 94 -1.91 -11.73 -15.09
CA THR A 94 -0.45 -11.88 -14.92
C THR A 94 0.32 -12.39 -16.15
N ASN A 95 -0.32 -12.49 -17.32
CA ASN A 95 0.35 -12.74 -18.60
C ASN A 95 -0.40 -12.13 -19.78
N LYS A 96 0.09 -11.00 -20.28
CA LYS A 96 0.21 -10.76 -21.72
C LYS A 96 1.46 -9.93 -22.02
#